data_AF-A0A2V6NCY8-F1
#
_entry.id   AF-A0A2V6NCY8-F1
#
_cell.length_a   1.000
_cell.length_b   1.000
_cell.length_c   1.000
_cell.angle_alpha   90.00
_cell.angle_beta   90.00
_cell.angle_gamma   90.00
#
_symmetry.space_group_name_H-M   'P 1'
#
loop_
_entity.id
_entity.type
_entity.pdbx_description
1 polymer ?
#
loop_
_entity_poly.entity_id
_entity_poly.type
_entity_poly.pdbx_seq_one_letter_code
_entity_poly.pdbx_strand_id
1 'polypeptide(L)'
;MLANPVRLALRDGFRCIARYERIWLTFALLGFAYFVFQFVTFSSVPRPSEIDFAEIISIANWNWSPLSDVWREVPLPTVESVAGIFDNATTTYPLSALAAILFLVNWRELHRTFWRALFKLYRWWSIPIYFVFLVSTLAALLKPLVYWRLSNWNNEVSTAHLLKISASIDALSFIFEYLAGVYIQVYLITVCLAWIKGLSFREGPLFAFAMRRFSYVLEWAGIVVVVSMLVLRLPMLLAYFINVPNVLDYLPLQRVFMSGFILAFCSVQISLVLHNETLREAFRAHRQLLRRDFRRLAWFCLICGLNFFSILVVDAMVRSAIADRAAAMMVWKSIFVFLRALVTGWLLASWVVLFRQCESGRIAQENWIRY
;
A
#
# COMPACT_ATOMS: atom_id res chain seq x y z
N MET A 1 -22.54 22.60 12.53
CA MET A 1 -21.88 21.35 12.09
C MET A 1 -21.97 21.10 10.57
N LEU A 2 -22.11 22.15 9.73
CA LEU A 2 -22.69 22.01 8.37
C LEU A 2 -21.71 21.90 7.18
N ALA A 3 -20.39 22.09 7.32
CA ALA A 3 -19.51 22.19 6.15
C ALA A 3 -18.73 20.89 5.78
N ASN A 4 -18.36 20.04 6.74
CA ASN A 4 -17.60 18.81 6.48
C ASN A 4 -18.06 17.65 7.39
N PRO A 5 -18.80 16.65 6.86
CA PRO A 5 -19.35 15.56 7.66
C PRO A 5 -18.28 14.59 8.20
N VAL A 6 -17.03 14.71 7.72
CA VAL A 6 -15.92 13.82 8.07
C VAL A 6 -14.92 14.49 9.02
N ARG A 7 -15.14 15.77 9.38
CA ARG A 7 -14.23 16.57 10.23
C ARG A 7 -13.87 15.89 11.55
N LEU A 8 -14.84 15.26 12.22
CA LEU A 8 -14.61 14.56 13.48
C LEU A 8 -13.66 13.37 13.28
N ALA A 9 -13.93 12.53 12.28
CA ALA A 9 -13.08 11.39 11.95
C ALA A 9 -11.65 11.83 11.60
N LEU A 10 -11.47 12.92 10.85
CA LEU A 10 -10.15 13.48 10.54
C LEU A 10 -9.40 13.97 11.78
N ARG A 11 -10.09 14.67 12.69
CA ARG A 11 -9.52 15.15 13.94
C ARG A 11 -9.10 13.99 14.85
N ASP A 12 -9.95 12.98 14.96
CA ASP A 12 -9.70 11.83 15.82
C ASP A 12 -8.64 10.90 15.22
N GLY A 13 -8.59 10.77 13.89
CA GLY A 13 -7.48 10.13 13.19
C GLY A 13 -6.13 10.80 13.50
N PHE A 14 -6.09 12.13 13.53
CA PHE A 14 -4.87 12.87 13.91
C PHE A 14 -4.47 12.61 15.37
N ARG A 15 -5.44 12.61 16.29
CA ARG A 15 -5.18 12.25 17.70
C ARG A 15 -4.71 10.80 17.86
N CYS A 16 -5.19 9.89 17.02
CA CYS A 16 -4.78 8.50 17.02
C CYS A 16 -3.30 8.36 16.65
N ILE A 17 -2.85 9.00 15.56
CA ILE A 17 -1.44 8.94 15.15
C ILE A 17 -0.52 9.72 16.09
N ALA A 18 -1.01 10.78 16.75
CA ALA A 18 -0.24 11.51 17.75
C ALA A 18 0.00 10.68 19.02
N ARG A 19 -0.95 9.81 19.38
CA ARG A 19 -0.79 8.87 20.51
C ARG A 19 -0.01 7.61 20.12
N TYR A 20 -0.21 7.13 18.90
CA TYR A 20 0.41 5.91 18.37
C TYR A 20 1.20 6.23 17.11
N GLU A 21 2.34 6.90 17.29
CA GLU A 21 3.24 7.33 16.20
C GLU A 21 3.65 6.18 15.27
N ARG A 22 3.67 4.94 15.81
CA ARG A 22 3.91 3.70 15.06
C ARG A 22 3.08 3.57 13.78
N ILE A 23 1.88 4.15 13.72
CA ILE A 23 1.02 4.07 12.54
C ILE A 23 1.73 4.70 11.34
N TRP A 24 2.15 5.96 11.48
CA TRP A 24 2.81 6.68 10.39
C TRP A 24 4.29 6.29 10.25
N LEU A 25 4.97 5.97 11.35
CA LEU A 25 6.36 5.49 11.32
C LEU A 25 6.51 4.17 10.55
N THR A 26 5.50 3.28 10.58
CA THR A 26 5.54 2.05 9.78
C THR A 26 5.54 2.35 8.29
N PHE A 27 4.71 3.29 7.85
CA PHE A 27 4.72 3.78 6.46
C PHE A 27 6.03 4.48 6.11
N ALA A 28 6.58 5.27 7.04
CA ALA A 28 7.83 5.97 6.84
C ALA A 28 9.00 4.99 6.68
N LEU A 29 9.10 3.98 7.54
CA LEU A 29 10.14 2.95 7.47
C LEU A 29 10.09 2.17 6.16
N LEU A 30 8.89 1.73 5.75
CA LEU A 30 8.70 0.99 4.49
C LEU A 30 9.03 1.86 3.27
N GLY A 31 8.51 3.09 3.22
CA GLY A 31 8.80 4.02 2.15
C GLY A 31 10.28 4.45 2.10
N PHE A 32 10.91 4.62 3.26
CA PHE A 32 12.31 5.02 3.35
C PHE A 32 13.23 3.88 2.91
N ALA A 33 12.95 2.64 3.32
CA ALA A 33 13.70 1.47 2.85
C ALA A 33 13.57 1.30 1.34
N TYR A 34 12.38 1.53 0.76
CA TYR A 34 12.19 1.55 -0.68
C TYR A 34 13.02 2.63 -1.37
N PHE A 35 12.99 3.84 -0.84
CA PHE A 35 13.79 4.97 -1.34
C PHE A 35 15.29 4.68 -1.30
N VAL A 36 15.82 4.22 -0.15
CA VAL A 36 17.24 3.87 -0.01
C VAL A 36 17.62 2.79 -1.03
N PHE A 37 16.82 1.74 -1.16
CA PHE A 37 17.09 0.69 -2.13
C PHE A 37 17.11 1.21 -3.57
N GLN A 38 16.07 1.96 -3.98
CA GLN A 38 15.98 2.59 -5.29
C GLN A 38 17.21 3.47 -5.58
N PHE A 39 17.63 4.26 -4.60
CA PHE A 39 18.81 5.09 -4.71
C PHE A 39 20.04 4.22 -4.96
N VAL A 40 20.31 3.23 -4.11
CA VAL A 40 21.54 2.43 -4.28
C VAL A 40 21.53 1.57 -5.56
N THR A 41 20.36 1.10 -6.03
CA THR A 41 20.31 0.26 -7.25
C THR A 41 20.31 1.03 -8.56
N PHE A 42 19.69 2.22 -8.61
CA PHE A 42 19.44 2.93 -9.87
C PHE A 42 20.16 4.28 -9.97
N SER A 43 20.73 4.80 -8.89
CA SER A 43 21.62 5.96 -8.99
C SER A 43 23.07 5.50 -9.05
N SER A 44 23.81 6.00 -10.03
CA SER A 44 25.27 6.00 -9.96
C SER A 44 25.64 6.85 -8.74
N VAL A 45 26.12 6.21 -7.67
CA VAL A 45 26.55 6.93 -6.46
C VAL A 45 27.55 8.00 -6.91
N PRO A 46 27.21 9.31 -6.78
CA PRO A 46 28.11 10.37 -7.18
C PRO A 46 29.40 10.25 -6.38
N ARG A 47 30.55 10.52 -7.00
CA ARG A 47 31.80 10.57 -6.23
C ARG A 47 31.68 11.69 -5.19
N PRO A 48 32.30 11.59 -4.00
CA PRO A 48 32.23 12.66 -3.00
C PRO A 48 32.64 14.05 -3.52
N SER A 49 33.46 14.09 -4.58
CA SER A 49 33.88 15.31 -5.28
C SER A 49 32.82 15.94 -6.19
N GLU A 50 31.74 15.21 -6.51
CA GLU A 50 30.63 15.63 -7.38
C GLU A 50 29.41 16.06 -6.56
N ILE A 51 29.46 15.94 -5.23
CA ILE A 51 28.38 16.34 -4.32
C ILE A 51 28.60 17.80 -3.93
N ASP A 52 27.97 18.72 -4.67
CA ASP A 52 27.93 20.12 -4.29
C ASP A 52 26.73 20.41 -3.38
N PHE A 53 26.99 20.62 -2.08
CA PHE A 53 25.96 20.98 -1.11
C PHE A 53 25.45 22.42 -1.27
N ALA A 54 26.18 23.30 -1.98
CA ALA A 54 25.72 24.65 -2.27
C ALA A 54 24.50 24.66 -3.22
N GLU A 55 24.32 23.59 -4.00
CA GLU A 55 23.14 23.39 -4.85
C GLU A 55 21.83 23.24 -4.08
N ILE A 56 21.89 22.86 -2.80
CA ILE A 56 20.72 22.74 -1.92
C ILE A 56 20.16 24.12 -1.57
N ILE A 57 21.03 25.13 -1.46
CA ILE A 57 20.69 26.47 -0.95
C ILE A 57 20.32 27.43 -2.10
N SER A 58 20.68 27.11 -3.35
CA SER A 58 20.42 27.96 -4.53
C SER A 58 19.02 27.76 -5.14
N ILE A 59 17.98 27.87 -4.30
CA ILE A 59 16.55 27.73 -4.68
C ILE A 59 16.13 28.69 -5.82
N ALA A 60 16.75 29.86 -5.89
CA ALA A 60 16.48 30.86 -6.94
C ALA A 60 16.88 30.38 -8.36
N ASN A 61 17.78 29.40 -8.46
CA ASN A 61 18.28 28.87 -9.74
C ASN A 61 17.60 27.55 -10.14
N TRP A 62 16.49 27.19 -9.49
CA TRP A 62 15.76 25.97 -9.78
C TRP A 62 14.87 26.13 -11.01
N ASN A 63 14.82 25.11 -11.86
CA ASN A 63 14.06 25.16 -13.11
C ASN A 63 12.62 24.69 -12.90
N TRP A 64 11.76 25.59 -12.43
CA TRP A 64 10.36 25.26 -12.12
C TRP A 64 9.56 24.93 -13.38
N SER A 65 9.06 23.70 -13.48
CA SER A 65 8.17 23.32 -14.58
C SER A 65 6.79 23.99 -14.47
N PRO A 66 6.14 24.28 -15.61
CA PRO A 66 4.75 24.74 -15.61
C PRO A 66 3.81 23.73 -14.94
N LEU A 67 2.82 24.24 -14.21
CA LEU A 67 1.78 23.40 -13.58
C LEU A 67 1.00 22.53 -14.59
N SER A 68 0.93 22.93 -15.86
CA SER A 68 0.25 22.19 -16.93
C SER A 68 0.87 20.81 -17.18
N ASP A 69 2.19 20.68 -17.02
CA ASP A 69 2.91 19.45 -17.29
C ASP A 69 2.71 18.48 -16.12
N VAL A 70 2.79 19.00 -14.90
CA VAL A 70 2.52 18.27 -13.65
C VAL A 70 1.08 17.77 -13.58
N TRP A 71 0.11 18.55 -14.09
CA TRP A 71 -1.31 18.22 -14.04
C TRP A 71 -1.66 16.91 -14.77
N ARG A 72 -0.87 16.51 -15.78
CA ARG A 72 -1.11 15.26 -16.53
C ARG A 72 -0.60 14.02 -15.81
N GLU A 73 0.44 14.16 -15.00
CA GLU A 73 1.13 13.02 -14.37
C GLU A 73 0.58 12.66 -12.98
N VAL A 74 0.04 13.64 -12.25
CA VAL A 74 -0.38 13.48 -10.84
C VAL A 74 -1.74 12.78 -10.61
N PRO A 75 -2.76 12.87 -11.49
CA PRO A 75 -4.09 12.31 -11.21
C PRO A 75 -4.08 10.80 -10.96
N LEU A 76 -3.38 10.01 -11.78
CA LEU A 76 -3.35 8.55 -11.63
C LEU A 76 -2.69 8.11 -10.30
N PRO A 77 -1.45 8.56 -9.96
CA PRO A 77 -0.84 8.27 -8.66
C PRO A 77 -1.67 8.74 -7.45
N THR A 78 -2.47 9.80 -7.62
CA THR A 78 -3.41 10.26 -6.59
C THR A 78 -4.49 9.22 -6.34
N VAL A 79 -5.18 8.76 -7.40
CA VAL A 79 -6.26 7.76 -7.28
C VAL A 79 -5.73 6.45 -6.70
N GLU A 80 -4.53 6.03 -7.10
CA GLU A 80 -3.84 4.86 -6.52
C GLU A 80 -3.55 5.03 -5.03
N SER A 81 -3.08 6.22 -4.62
CA SER A 81 -2.80 6.48 -3.21
C SER A 81 -4.07 6.47 -2.36
N VAL A 82 -5.19 6.99 -2.90
CA VAL A 82 -6.50 6.89 -2.25
C VAL A 82 -6.97 5.44 -2.17
N ALA A 83 -6.84 4.67 -3.26
CA ALA A 83 -7.19 3.25 -3.27
C ALA A 83 -6.37 2.45 -2.24
N GLY A 84 -5.06 2.74 -2.13
CA GLY A 84 -4.16 2.11 -1.17
C GLY A 84 -4.65 2.22 0.27
N ILE A 85 -5.25 3.35 0.69
CA ILE A 85 -5.80 3.52 2.05
C ILE A 85 -6.81 2.42 2.42
N PHE A 86 -7.54 1.89 1.46
CA PHE A 86 -8.60 0.93 1.70
C PHE A 86 -8.14 -0.53 1.63
N ASP A 87 -6.99 -0.79 1.00
CA ASP A 87 -6.58 -2.14 0.62
C ASP A 87 -5.12 -2.44 0.99
N ASN A 88 -4.16 -1.85 0.27
CA ASN A 88 -2.75 -1.92 0.60
C ASN A 88 -2.04 -0.58 0.35
N ALA A 89 -1.86 0.20 1.41
CA ALA A 89 -1.18 1.50 1.35
C ALA A 89 0.35 1.41 1.45
N THR A 90 0.90 0.20 1.67
CA THR A 90 2.32 -0.01 1.92
C THR A 90 3.06 -0.57 0.70
N THR A 91 4.16 0.07 0.33
CA THR A 91 5.18 -0.55 -0.52
C THR A 91 6.04 -1.44 0.37
N THR A 92 5.88 -2.76 0.29
CA THR A 92 6.60 -3.69 1.17
C THR A 92 8.00 -4.00 0.68
N TYR A 93 8.26 -3.90 -0.63
CA TYR A 93 9.60 -4.01 -1.19
C TYR A 93 10.49 -2.83 -0.76
N PRO A 94 11.77 -3.04 -0.38
CA PRO A 94 12.53 -4.30 -0.33
C PRO A 94 12.40 -5.06 1.01
N LEU A 95 11.77 -4.46 2.01
CA LEU A 95 11.59 -5.06 3.35
C LEU A 95 10.75 -6.35 3.32
N SER A 96 10.08 -6.64 2.20
CA SER A 96 9.46 -7.92 1.89
C SER A 96 10.46 -9.08 1.97
N ALA A 97 11.75 -8.88 1.65
CA ALA A 97 12.76 -9.90 1.84
C ALA A 97 13.00 -10.22 3.33
N LEU A 98 13.01 -9.20 4.19
CA LEU A 98 13.09 -9.41 5.65
C LEU A 98 11.82 -10.11 6.16
N ALA A 99 10.64 -9.70 5.68
CA ALA A 99 9.38 -10.37 6.01
C ALA A 99 9.38 -11.84 5.56
N ALA A 100 9.96 -12.15 4.38
CA ALA A 100 10.12 -13.51 3.88
C ALA A 100 11.04 -14.34 4.78
N ILE A 101 12.17 -13.80 5.22
CA ILE A 101 13.06 -14.47 6.19
C ILE A 101 12.32 -14.74 7.50
N LEU A 102 11.65 -13.74 8.06
CA LEU A 102 10.88 -13.88 9.31
C LEU A 102 9.77 -14.94 9.18
N PHE A 103 9.12 -15.00 8.02
CA PHE A 103 8.13 -16.02 7.71
C PHE A 103 8.76 -17.43 7.63
N LEU A 104 9.86 -17.59 6.89
CA LEU A 104 10.54 -18.88 6.74
C LEU A 104 11.11 -19.42 8.06
N VAL A 105 11.62 -18.54 8.92
CA VAL A 105 12.13 -18.88 10.27
C VAL A 105 10.98 -19.16 11.27
N ASN A 106 9.71 -19.01 10.85
CA ASN A 106 8.53 -19.12 11.72
C ASN A 106 8.59 -18.17 12.93
N TRP A 107 9.08 -16.94 12.73
CA TRP A 107 9.16 -15.94 13.79
C TRP A 107 7.77 -15.72 14.41
N ARG A 108 7.67 -15.86 15.74
CA ARG A 108 6.41 -15.75 16.51
C ARG A 108 5.28 -16.64 15.99
N GLU A 109 5.59 -17.84 15.49
CA GLU A 109 4.59 -18.80 14.97
C GLU A 109 3.78 -18.26 13.78
N LEU A 110 4.27 -17.24 13.07
CA LEU A 110 3.59 -16.62 11.92
C LEU A 110 3.26 -17.64 10.84
N HIS A 111 4.26 -18.44 10.45
CA HIS A 111 4.14 -19.45 9.41
C HIS A 111 3.12 -20.52 9.81
N ARG A 112 3.25 -21.04 11.03
CA ARG A 112 2.33 -22.06 11.54
C ARG A 112 0.89 -21.54 11.65
N THR A 113 0.71 -20.28 12.03
CA THR A 113 -0.61 -19.64 12.12
C THR A 113 -1.22 -19.40 10.75
N PHE A 114 -0.41 -18.94 9.78
CA PHE A 114 -0.84 -18.76 8.39
C PHE A 114 -1.25 -20.09 7.75
N TRP A 115 -0.45 -21.14 7.91
CA TRP A 115 -0.80 -22.48 7.43
C TRP A 115 -2.13 -22.98 8.01
N ARG A 116 -2.34 -22.85 9.33
CA ARG A 116 -3.62 -23.22 9.97
C ARG A 116 -4.79 -22.39 9.44
N ALA A 117 -4.60 -21.09 9.23
CA ALA A 117 -5.63 -20.23 8.66
C ALA A 117 -6.01 -20.66 7.25
N LEU A 118 -5.01 -20.94 6.41
CA LEU A 118 -5.21 -21.38 5.04
C LEU A 118 -5.91 -22.75 4.99
N PHE A 119 -5.49 -23.70 5.82
CA PHE A 119 -6.10 -25.02 5.93
C PHE A 119 -7.56 -24.92 6.40
N LYS A 120 -7.87 -24.03 7.34
CA LYS A 120 -9.24 -23.81 7.82
C LYS A 120 -10.17 -23.27 6.72
N LEU A 121 -9.66 -22.39 5.86
CA LEU A 121 -10.46 -21.74 4.80
C LEU A 121 -10.61 -22.64 3.56
N TYR A 122 -9.51 -23.22 3.10
CA TYR A 122 -9.44 -23.88 1.79
C TYR A 122 -9.35 -25.41 1.88
N ARG A 123 -9.18 -25.97 3.08
CA ARG A 123 -9.02 -27.43 3.33
C ARG A 123 -7.98 -28.02 2.39
N TRP A 124 -8.36 -28.90 1.46
CA TRP A 124 -7.46 -29.55 0.51
C TRP A 124 -6.79 -28.56 -0.47
N TRP A 125 -7.48 -27.48 -0.85
CA TRP A 125 -6.91 -26.44 -1.71
C TRP A 125 -5.82 -25.61 -1.02
N SER A 126 -5.67 -25.73 0.30
CA SER A 126 -4.60 -25.03 1.03
C SER A 126 -3.20 -25.48 0.59
N ILE A 127 -3.02 -26.74 0.18
CA ILE A 127 -1.71 -27.28 -0.23
C ILE A 127 -1.18 -26.54 -1.47
N PRO A 128 -1.90 -26.52 -2.61
CA PRO A 128 -1.42 -25.80 -3.80
C PRO A 128 -1.32 -24.28 -3.57
N ILE A 129 -2.27 -23.67 -2.84
CA ILE A 129 -2.21 -22.23 -2.54
C ILE A 129 -0.95 -21.90 -1.72
N TYR A 130 -0.65 -22.75 -0.73
CA TYR A 130 0.54 -22.58 0.09
C TYR A 130 1.83 -22.79 -0.69
N PHE A 131 1.87 -23.76 -1.61
CA PHE A 131 3.01 -23.96 -2.49
C PHE A 131 3.27 -22.72 -3.35
N VAL A 132 2.24 -22.14 -3.96
CA VAL A 132 2.34 -20.88 -4.71
C VAL A 132 2.87 -19.76 -3.80
N PHE A 133 2.33 -19.65 -2.59
CA PHE A 133 2.78 -18.65 -1.62
C PHE A 133 4.26 -18.84 -1.22
N LEU A 134 4.72 -20.09 -1.06
CA LEU A 134 6.11 -20.41 -0.74
C LEU A 134 7.05 -20.01 -1.89
N VAL A 135 6.67 -20.32 -3.14
CA VAL A 135 7.41 -19.87 -4.33
C VAL A 135 7.47 -18.35 -4.39
N SER A 136 6.36 -17.66 -4.12
CA SER A 136 6.33 -16.20 -4.02
C SER A 136 7.19 -15.64 -2.91
N THR A 137 7.29 -16.33 -1.77
CA THR A 137 8.16 -15.98 -0.64
C THR A 137 9.64 -16.05 -1.05
N LEU A 138 10.01 -17.14 -1.75
CA LEU A 138 11.37 -17.30 -2.29
C LEU A 138 11.67 -16.25 -3.36
N ALA A 139 10.72 -15.93 -4.24
CA ALA A 139 10.87 -14.88 -5.23
C ALA A 139 11.06 -13.50 -4.59
N ALA A 140 10.33 -13.18 -3.52
CA ALA A 140 10.50 -11.93 -2.76
C ALA A 140 11.88 -11.82 -2.10
N LEU A 141 12.45 -12.95 -1.64
CA LEU A 141 13.81 -13.00 -1.09
C LEU A 141 14.87 -12.79 -2.19
N LEU A 142 14.66 -13.35 -3.38
CA LEU A 142 15.58 -13.22 -4.51
C LEU A 142 15.51 -11.85 -5.21
N LYS A 143 14.36 -11.17 -5.16
CA LYS A 143 14.12 -9.93 -5.91
C LYS A 143 15.15 -8.83 -5.63
N PRO A 144 15.49 -8.46 -4.38
CA PRO A 144 16.52 -7.44 -4.14
C PRO A 144 17.88 -7.82 -4.73
N LEU A 145 18.26 -9.11 -4.67
CA LEU A 145 19.53 -9.60 -5.22
C LEU A 145 19.57 -9.51 -6.75
N VAL A 146 18.46 -9.89 -7.41
CA VAL A 146 18.35 -9.78 -8.87
C VAL A 146 18.38 -8.32 -9.29
N TYR A 147 17.60 -7.45 -8.63
CA TYR A 147 17.54 -6.03 -8.98
C TYR A 147 18.86 -5.31 -8.71
N TRP A 148 19.59 -5.70 -7.67
CA TRP A 148 20.94 -5.23 -7.44
C TRP A 148 21.91 -5.62 -8.57
N ARG A 149 21.84 -6.88 -9.02
CA ARG A 149 22.71 -7.38 -10.10
C ARG A 149 22.30 -6.94 -11.50
N LEU A 150 21.06 -6.48 -11.72
CA LEU A 150 20.58 -6.03 -13.03
C LEU A 150 21.51 -5.00 -13.67
N SER A 151 22.04 -4.05 -12.88
CA SER A 151 22.96 -3.03 -13.39
C SER A 151 24.25 -3.63 -13.95
N ASN A 152 24.82 -4.63 -13.27
CA ASN A 152 26.05 -5.30 -13.71
C ASN A 152 25.80 -6.22 -14.91
N TRP A 153 24.68 -6.93 -14.93
CA TRP A 153 24.34 -7.87 -16.01
C TRP A 153 23.92 -7.17 -17.31
N ASN A 154 23.60 -5.88 -17.27
CA ASN A 154 23.24 -5.11 -18.46
C ASN A 154 24.35 -5.13 -19.54
N ASN A 155 25.60 -5.36 -19.15
CA ASN A 155 26.74 -5.45 -20.07
C ASN A 155 27.02 -6.89 -20.56
N GLU A 156 26.44 -7.92 -19.93
CA GLU A 156 26.77 -9.35 -20.15
C GLU A 156 25.61 -10.14 -20.78
N VAL A 157 24.37 -9.73 -20.53
CA VAL A 157 23.16 -10.46 -20.90
C VAL A 157 22.27 -9.55 -21.76
N SER A 158 21.58 -10.12 -22.75
CA SER A 158 20.66 -9.35 -23.58
C SER A 158 19.57 -8.67 -22.73
N THR A 159 19.30 -7.40 -23.03
CA THR A 159 18.29 -6.58 -22.32
C THR A 159 16.92 -7.25 -22.27
N ALA A 160 16.51 -7.91 -23.37
CA ALA A 160 15.26 -8.66 -23.44
C ALA A 160 15.21 -9.83 -22.43
N HIS A 161 16.32 -10.53 -22.21
CA HIS A 161 16.37 -11.61 -21.24
C HIS A 161 16.33 -11.08 -19.79
N LEU A 162 17.01 -9.97 -19.51
CA LEU A 162 16.96 -9.30 -18.21
C LEU A 162 15.55 -8.82 -17.87
N LEU A 163 14.84 -8.23 -18.83
CA LEU A 163 13.44 -7.79 -18.66
C LEU A 163 12.49 -8.98 -18.39
N LYS A 164 12.70 -10.12 -19.05
CA LYS A 164 11.92 -11.34 -18.79
C LYS A 164 12.14 -11.85 -17.37
N ILE A 165 13.39 -11.90 -16.90
CA ILE A 165 13.74 -12.33 -15.54
C ILE A 165 13.14 -11.37 -14.52
N SER A 166 13.34 -10.06 -14.68
CA SER A 166 12.87 -9.04 -13.74
C SER A 166 11.34 -9.04 -13.65
N ALA A 167 10.64 -9.13 -14.78
CA ALA A 167 9.18 -9.19 -14.82
C ALA A 167 8.63 -10.48 -14.18
N SER A 168 9.29 -11.62 -14.40
CA SER A 168 8.89 -12.90 -13.79
C SER A 168 9.03 -12.89 -12.28
N ILE A 169 10.17 -12.41 -11.78
CA ILE A 169 10.43 -12.31 -10.34
C ILE A 169 9.50 -11.28 -9.70
N ASP A 170 9.25 -10.15 -10.37
CA ASP A 170 8.32 -9.13 -9.87
C ASP A 170 6.88 -9.66 -9.79
N ALA A 171 6.42 -10.41 -10.79
CA ALA A 171 5.11 -11.06 -10.78
C ALA A 171 4.99 -12.15 -9.70
N LEU A 172 6.01 -12.99 -9.52
CA LEU A 172 5.99 -14.06 -8.52
C LEU A 172 6.07 -13.50 -7.09
N SER A 173 6.97 -12.54 -6.85
CA SER A 173 7.13 -11.90 -5.53
C SER A 173 5.92 -11.08 -5.11
N PHE A 174 5.19 -10.49 -6.07
CA PHE A 174 4.04 -9.62 -5.81
C PHE A 174 2.98 -10.27 -4.91
N ILE A 175 2.70 -11.57 -5.07
CA ILE A 175 1.72 -12.28 -4.23
C ILE A 175 2.10 -12.19 -2.75
N PHE A 176 3.37 -12.47 -2.42
CA PHE A 176 3.88 -12.40 -1.06
C PHE A 176 3.93 -10.95 -0.56
N GLU A 177 4.46 -10.04 -1.38
CA GLU A 177 4.58 -8.61 -1.06
C GLU A 177 3.23 -7.97 -0.73
N TYR A 178 2.22 -8.30 -1.53
CA TYR A 178 0.87 -7.81 -1.36
C TYR A 178 0.24 -8.36 -0.07
N LEU A 179 0.32 -9.68 0.16
CA LEU A 179 -0.23 -10.30 1.37
C LEU A 179 0.48 -9.80 2.65
N ALA A 180 1.79 -9.58 2.59
CA ALA A 180 2.54 -8.94 3.67
C ALA A 180 2.06 -7.51 3.93
N GLY A 181 1.78 -6.74 2.86
CA GLY A 181 1.26 -5.38 2.98
C GLY A 181 -0.14 -5.34 3.59
N VAL A 182 -1.04 -6.21 3.14
CA VAL A 182 -2.37 -6.37 3.75
C VAL A 182 -2.25 -6.78 5.21
N TYR A 183 -1.36 -7.70 5.56
CA TYR A 183 -1.13 -8.07 6.97
C TYR A 183 -0.68 -6.88 7.83
N ILE A 184 0.27 -6.08 7.34
CA ILE A 184 0.71 -4.84 8.02
C ILE A 184 -0.46 -3.87 8.16
N GLN A 185 -1.26 -3.69 7.12
CA GLN A 185 -2.43 -2.80 7.18
C GLN A 185 -3.50 -3.29 8.16
N VAL A 186 -3.77 -4.60 8.23
CA VAL A 186 -4.64 -5.20 9.24
C VAL A 186 -4.10 -4.92 10.65
N TYR A 187 -2.80 -5.07 10.87
CA TYR A 187 -2.17 -4.70 12.13
C TYR A 187 -2.38 -3.21 12.47
N LEU A 188 -2.14 -2.29 11.53
CA LEU A 188 -2.35 -0.85 11.74
C LEU A 188 -3.82 -0.49 12.01
N ILE A 189 -4.76 -1.14 11.33
CA ILE A 189 -6.20 -1.00 11.62
C ILE A 189 -6.48 -1.46 13.05
N THR A 190 -5.90 -2.58 13.50
CA THR A 190 -6.09 -3.06 14.88
C THR A 190 -5.49 -2.14 15.94
N VAL A 191 -4.36 -1.46 15.65
CA VAL A 191 -3.82 -0.38 16.50
C VAL A 191 -4.84 0.76 16.64
N CYS A 192 -5.42 1.20 15.51
CA CYS A 192 -6.43 2.26 15.51
C CYS A 192 -7.67 1.87 16.32
N LEU A 193 -8.13 0.61 16.22
CA LEU A 193 -9.25 0.11 17.02
C LEU A 193 -8.96 0.08 18.51
N ALA A 194 -7.76 -0.33 18.90
CA ALA A 194 -7.36 -0.32 20.30
C ALA A 194 -7.38 1.12 20.84
N TRP A 195 -6.97 2.10 20.05
CA TRP A 195 -7.09 3.51 20.38
C TRP A 195 -8.55 3.95 20.57
N ILE A 196 -9.43 3.66 19.60
CA ILE A 196 -10.86 4.03 19.66
C ILE A 196 -11.52 3.42 20.92
N LYS A 197 -11.11 2.22 21.32
CA LYS A 197 -11.62 1.54 22.52
C LYS A 197 -10.91 1.93 23.82
N GLY A 198 -9.89 2.79 23.77
CA GLY A 198 -9.12 3.20 24.95
C GLY A 198 -8.27 2.11 25.57
N LEU A 199 -7.93 1.05 24.83
CA LEU A 199 -7.19 -0.11 25.33
C LEU A 199 -5.68 0.11 25.24
N SER A 200 -4.95 -0.24 26.30
CA SER A 200 -3.50 -0.44 26.27
C SER A 200 -3.18 -1.88 25.86
N PHE A 201 -2.19 -2.10 25.00
CA PHE A 201 -1.82 -3.43 24.53
C PHE A 201 -0.31 -3.63 24.52
N ARG A 202 0.11 -4.88 24.66
CA ARG A 202 1.48 -5.33 24.37
C ARG A 202 1.58 -5.76 22.91
N GLU A 203 2.76 -5.64 22.32
CA GLU A 203 2.94 -5.83 20.87
C GLU A 203 2.70 -7.27 20.42
N GLY A 204 3.28 -8.25 21.12
CA GLY A 204 3.12 -9.68 20.79
C GLY A 204 1.64 -10.11 20.69
N PRO A 205 0.81 -9.86 21.73
CA PRO A 205 -0.62 -10.14 21.67
C PRO A 205 -1.36 -9.43 20.53
N LEU A 206 -0.99 -8.18 20.21
CA LEU A 206 -1.61 -7.45 19.12
C LEU A 206 -1.26 -8.05 17.75
N PHE A 207 -0.01 -8.47 17.53
CA PHE A 207 0.36 -9.20 16.31
C PHE A 207 -0.39 -10.51 16.15
N ALA A 208 -0.55 -11.28 17.24
CA ALA A 208 -1.32 -12.52 17.23
C ALA A 208 -2.83 -12.28 17.01
N PHE A 209 -3.35 -11.15 17.50
CA PHE A 209 -4.72 -10.72 17.22
C PHE A 209 -4.90 -10.30 15.76
N ALA A 210 -3.99 -9.49 15.22
CA ALA A 210 -3.98 -9.07 13.82
C ALA A 210 -3.90 -10.28 12.88
N MET A 211 -3.07 -11.28 13.19
CA MET A 211 -2.98 -12.52 12.40
C MET A 211 -4.31 -13.31 12.38
N ARG A 212 -5.02 -13.35 13.51
CA ARG A 212 -6.37 -13.94 13.56
C ARG A 212 -7.40 -13.15 12.76
N ARG A 213 -7.26 -11.82 12.66
CA ARG A 213 -8.13 -11.00 11.79
C ARG A 213 -7.76 -11.16 10.32
N PHE A 214 -6.48 -11.28 10.02
CA PHE A 214 -5.96 -11.46 8.67
C PHE A 214 -6.52 -12.71 7.99
N SER A 215 -6.78 -13.81 8.73
CA SER A 215 -7.41 -14.99 8.13
C SER A 215 -8.79 -14.71 7.52
N TYR A 216 -9.57 -13.76 8.07
CA TYR A 216 -10.86 -13.38 7.48
C TYR A 216 -10.69 -12.49 6.24
N VAL A 217 -9.58 -11.75 6.17
CA VAL A 217 -9.25 -10.90 5.02
C VAL A 217 -8.60 -11.68 3.88
N LEU A 218 -8.03 -12.86 4.17
CA LEU A 218 -7.23 -13.63 3.22
C LEU A 218 -8.00 -13.97 1.93
N GLU A 219 -9.30 -14.26 2.02
CA GLU A 219 -10.13 -14.53 0.84
C GLU A 219 -10.27 -13.29 -0.06
N TRP A 220 -10.57 -12.13 0.54
CA TRP A 220 -10.61 -10.86 -0.18
C TRP A 220 -9.26 -10.51 -0.79
N ALA A 221 -8.18 -10.58 0.00
CA ALA A 221 -6.83 -10.28 -0.46
C ALA A 221 -6.43 -11.21 -1.63
N GLY A 222 -6.82 -12.49 -1.58
CA GLY A 222 -6.63 -13.43 -2.68
C GLY A 222 -7.34 -13.00 -3.97
N ILE A 223 -8.58 -12.50 -3.88
CA ILE A 223 -9.31 -11.96 -5.04
C ILE A 223 -8.55 -10.76 -5.62
N VAL A 224 -8.15 -9.80 -4.79
CA VAL A 224 -7.43 -8.62 -5.29
C VAL A 224 -6.09 -9.02 -5.92
N VAL A 225 -5.37 -9.99 -5.36
CA VAL A 225 -4.15 -10.53 -5.95
C VAL A 225 -4.43 -11.16 -7.31
N VAL A 226 -5.45 -12.01 -7.43
CA VAL A 226 -5.79 -12.66 -8.70
C VAL A 226 -6.17 -11.63 -9.76
N VAL A 227 -7.03 -10.66 -9.42
CA VAL A 227 -7.41 -9.58 -10.35
C VAL A 227 -6.18 -8.76 -10.74
N SER A 228 -5.31 -8.41 -9.79
CA SER A 228 -4.05 -7.68 -10.06
C SER A 228 -3.10 -8.49 -10.97
N MET A 229 -2.99 -9.80 -10.73
CA MET A 229 -2.18 -10.69 -11.55
C MET A 229 -2.72 -10.77 -12.98
N LEU A 230 -4.03 -10.88 -13.16
CA LEU A 230 -4.66 -10.96 -14.48
C LEU A 230 -4.64 -9.64 -15.25
N VAL A 231 -4.84 -8.51 -14.55
CA VAL A 231 -5.00 -7.20 -15.20
C VAL A 231 -3.67 -6.48 -15.40
N LEU A 232 -2.69 -6.63 -14.49
CA LEU A 232 -1.42 -5.91 -14.56
C LEU A 232 -0.23 -6.82 -14.90
N ARG A 233 -0.06 -7.91 -14.13
CA ARG A 233 1.19 -8.69 -14.20
C ARG A 233 1.25 -9.62 -15.40
N LEU A 234 0.16 -10.32 -15.70
CA LEU A 234 0.08 -11.24 -16.82
C LEU A 234 0.25 -10.51 -18.16
N PRO A 235 -0.39 -9.35 -18.42
CA PRO A 235 -0.13 -8.58 -19.63
C PRO A 235 1.33 -8.13 -19.74
N MET A 236 1.95 -7.64 -18.66
CA MET A 236 3.38 -7.30 -18.68
C MET A 236 4.27 -8.51 -19.01
N LEU A 237 3.99 -9.68 -18.44
CA LEU A 237 4.71 -10.91 -18.78
C LEU A 237 4.52 -11.27 -20.25
N LEU A 238 3.29 -11.22 -20.78
CA LEU A 238 3.01 -11.51 -22.18
C LEU A 238 3.71 -10.52 -23.12
N ALA A 239 3.80 -9.24 -22.75
CA ALA A 239 4.52 -8.23 -23.50
C ALA A 239 6.00 -8.61 -23.65
N TYR A 240 6.66 -9.04 -22.57
CA TYR A 240 8.07 -9.40 -22.60
C TYR A 240 8.35 -10.79 -23.20
N PHE A 241 7.46 -11.76 -23.00
CA PHE A 241 7.67 -13.14 -23.46
C PHE A 241 7.21 -13.39 -24.89
N ILE A 242 6.10 -12.78 -25.31
CA ILE A 242 5.43 -13.04 -26.60
C ILE A 242 5.51 -11.80 -27.53
N ASN A 243 6.12 -10.70 -27.09
CA ASN A 243 6.24 -9.44 -27.86
C ASN A 243 4.89 -8.94 -28.39
N VAL A 244 3.83 -9.04 -27.57
CA VAL A 244 2.51 -8.53 -27.95
C VAL A 244 2.58 -7.00 -28.05
N PRO A 245 2.26 -6.40 -29.20
CA PRO A 245 2.38 -4.96 -29.40
C PRO A 245 1.38 -4.19 -28.51
N ASN A 246 1.74 -2.96 -28.12
CA ASN A 246 0.91 -1.98 -27.43
C ASN A 246 0.40 -2.38 -26.02
N VAL A 247 0.86 -3.48 -25.44
CA VAL A 247 0.39 -3.91 -24.10
C VAL A 247 0.79 -2.91 -23.00
N LEU A 248 1.98 -2.33 -23.11
CA LEU A 248 2.48 -1.32 -22.16
C LEU A 248 1.71 0.00 -22.26
N ASP A 249 1.12 0.31 -23.41
CA ASP A 249 0.32 1.53 -23.61
C ASP A 249 -1.00 1.49 -22.83
N TYR A 250 -1.52 0.28 -22.55
CA TYR A 250 -2.72 0.09 -21.73
C TYR A 250 -2.43 0.07 -20.22
N LEU A 251 -1.17 0.11 -19.80
CA LEU A 251 -0.77 0.03 -18.39
C LEU A 251 -1.39 1.15 -17.52
N PRO A 252 -1.49 2.42 -17.98
CA PRO A 252 -2.22 3.46 -17.26
C PRO A 252 -3.70 3.10 -17.05
N LEU A 253 -4.36 2.56 -18.08
CA LEU A 253 -5.77 2.17 -18.02
C LEU A 253 -6.00 0.98 -17.08
N GLN A 254 -5.09 0.01 -17.08
CA GLN A 254 -5.10 -1.12 -16.14
C GLN A 254 -4.95 -0.65 -14.68
N ARG A 255 -4.08 0.34 -14.43
CA ARG A 255 -3.90 0.94 -13.10
C ARG A 255 -5.12 1.72 -12.63
N VAL A 256 -5.77 2.47 -13.54
CA VAL A 256 -7.06 3.12 -13.29
C VAL A 256 -8.12 2.08 -12.92
N PHE A 257 -8.22 0.99 -13.70
CA PHE A 257 -9.16 -0.08 -13.43
C PHE A 257 -8.95 -0.70 -12.05
N MET A 258 -7.70 -1.05 -11.69
CA MET A 258 -7.39 -1.63 -10.38
C MET A 258 -7.72 -0.67 -9.23
N SER A 259 -7.38 0.61 -9.38
CA SER A 259 -7.69 1.62 -8.37
C SER A 259 -9.20 1.82 -8.23
N GLY A 260 -9.92 1.85 -9.35
CA GLY A 260 -11.38 1.92 -9.38
C GLY A 260 -12.04 0.70 -8.73
N PHE A 261 -11.52 -0.51 -8.99
CA PHE A 261 -11.97 -1.75 -8.38
C PHE A 261 -11.82 -1.72 -6.85
N ILE A 262 -10.65 -1.28 -6.34
CA ILE A 262 -10.41 -1.16 -4.90
C ILE A 262 -11.33 -0.10 -4.28
N LEU A 263 -11.48 1.07 -4.92
CA LEU A 263 -12.36 2.14 -4.43
C LEU A 263 -13.83 1.71 -4.40
N ALA A 264 -14.27 0.95 -5.40
CA ALA A 264 -15.61 0.40 -5.47
C ALA A 264 -15.92 -0.55 -4.30
N PHE A 265 -14.90 -1.18 -3.70
CA PHE A 265 -15.03 -2.09 -2.56
C PHE A 265 -14.29 -1.60 -1.30
N CYS A 266 -14.13 -0.27 -1.17
CA CYS A 266 -13.29 0.38 -0.16
C CYS A 266 -13.56 -0.02 1.31
N SER A 267 -14.73 -0.58 1.61
CA SER A 267 -15.09 -0.96 2.99
C SER A 267 -15.08 -2.47 3.25
N VAL A 268 -14.83 -3.31 2.25
CA VAL A 268 -14.85 -4.77 2.39
C VAL A 268 -13.75 -5.22 3.34
N GLN A 269 -12.51 -4.77 3.12
CA GLN A 269 -11.36 -5.14 3.95
C GLN A 269 -11.57 -4.74 5.42
N ILE A 270 -11.93 -3.49 5.70
CA ILE A 270 -12.14 -3.06 7.09
C ILE A 270 -13.31 -3.81 7.74
N SER A 271 -14.40 -4.11 7.02
CA SER A 271 -15.51 -4.91 7.57
C SER A 271 -15.05 -6.30 8.01
N LEU A 272 -14.26 -6.98 7.17
CA LEU A 272 -13.68 -8.29 7.47
C LEU A 272 -12.79 -8.24 8.71
N VAL A 273 -11.95 -7.20 8.82
CA VAL A 273 -11.08 -6.99 10.00
C VAL A 273 -11.90 -6.79 11.27
N LEU A 274 -12.96 -5.99 11.24
CA LEU A 274 -13.72 -5.60 12.43
C LEU A 274 -14.67 -6.70 12.91
N HIS A 275 -15.40 -7.32 12.00
CA HIS A 275 -16.53 -8.18 12.35
C HIS A 275 -16.24 -9.68 12.30
N ASN A 276 -15.09 -10.11 11.77
CA ASN A 276 -14.83 -11.55 11.52
C ASN A 276 -15.93 -12.21 10.69
N GLU A 277 -16.52 -11.44 9.78
CA GLU A 277 -17.61 -11.87 8.90
C GLU A 277 -17.07 -12.72 7.75
N THR A 278 -17.97 -13.47 7.11
CA THR A 278 -17.66 -14.11 5.82
C THR A 278 -17.56 -13.06 4.71
N LEU A 279 -16.85 -13.37 3.62
CA LEU A 279 -16.73 -12.45 2.48
C LEU A 279 -18.10 -11.99 1.94
N ARG A 280 -19.07 -12.90 1.89
CA ARG A 280 -20.45 -12.60 1.46
C ARG A 280 -21.14 -11.57 2.36
N GLU A 281 -20.96 -11.69 3.67
CA GLU A 281 -21.50 -10.74 4.63
C GLU A 281 -20.81 -9.38 4.51
N ALA A 282 -19.49 -9.36 4.32
CA ALA A 282 -18.74 -8.13 4.10
C ALA A 282 -19.20 -7.37 2.85
N PHE A 283 -19.50 -8.05 1.74
CA PHE A 283 -20.10 -7.42 0.55
C PHE A 283 -21.51 -6.87 0.83
N ARG A 284 -22.32 -7.58 1.62
CA ARG A 284 -23.66 -7.11 2.00
C ARG A 284 -23.55 -5.86 2.90
N ALA A 285 -22.65 -5.88 3.87
CA ALA A 285 -22.35 -4.77 4.75
C ALA A 285 -21.83 -3.57 3.96
N HIS A 286 -20.94 -3.79 2.99
CA HIS A 286 -20.44 -2.76 2.08
C HIS A 286 -21.59 -2.12 1.28
N ARG A 287 -22.46 -2.93 0.66
CA ARG A 287 -23.63 -2.42 -0.09
C ARG A 287 -24.57 -1.60 0.79
N GLN A 288 -24.79 -2.03 2.03
CA GLN A 288 -25.64 -1.32 2.98
C GLN A 288 -25.00 0.00 3.43
N LEU A 289 -23.70 0.00 3.71
CA LEU A 289 -22.94 1.20 4.02
C LEU A 289 -22.98 2.21 2.87
N LEU A 290 -22.76 1.74 1.64
CA LEU A 290 -22.80 2.59 0.45
C LEU A 290 -24.19 3.22 0.29
N ARG A 291 -25.28 2.47 0.49
CA ARG A 291 -26.64 3.02 0.40
C ARG A 291 -26.95 4.08 1.45
N ARG A 292 -26.48 3.91 2.68
CA ARG A 292 -26.86 4.78 3.80
C ARG A 292 -25.93 5.99 3.97
N ASP A 293 -24.63 5.76 3.85
CA ASP A 293 -23.58 6.72 4.20
C ASP A 293 -22.73 7.14 2.99
N PHE A 294 -23.23 6.95 1.74
CA PHE A 294 -22.53 7.31 0.49
C PHE A 294 -21.88 8.69 0.56
N ARG A 295 -22.65 9.69 1.01
CA ARG A 295 -22.18 11.08 1.07
C ARG A 295 -20.94 11.22 1.95
N ARG A 296 -20.88 10.54 3.09
CA ARG A 296 -19.73 10.60 4.00
C ARG A 296 -18.50 9.91 3.39
N LEU A 297 -18.71 8.76 2.74
CA LEU A 297 -17.66 8.04 2.02
C LEU A 297 -17.09 8.87 0.86
N ALA A 298 -17.97 9.44 0.02
CA ALA A 298 -17.57 10.27 -1.10
C ALA A 298 -16.80 11.52 -0.65
N TRP A 299 -17.26 12.19 0.42
CA TRP A 299 -16.53 13.31 1.02
C TRP A 299 -15.17 12.90 1.58
N PHE A 300 -15.07 11.72 2.21
CA PHE A 300 -13.80 11.20 2.68
C PHE A 300 -12.83 10.91 1.52
N CYS A 301 -13.29 10.22 0.47
CA CYS A 301 -12.50 9.97 -0.73
C CYS A 301 -12.05 11.27 -1.41
N LEU A 302 -12.90 12.30 -1.47
CA LEU A 302 -12.55 13.62 -1.98
C LEU A 302 -11.42 14.24 -1.15
N ILE A 303 -11.52 14.20 0.19
CA ILE A 303 -10.49 14.75 1.08
C ILE A 303 -9.18 13.98 0.93
N CYS A 304 -9.22 12.64 0.86
CA CYS A 304 -8.04 11.83 0.56
C CYS A 304 -7.42 12.23 -0.78
N GLY A 305 -8.25 12.36 -1.82
CA GLY A 305 -7.83 12.78 -3.15
C GLY A 305 -7.16 14.14 -3.14
N LEU A 306 -7.76 15.14 -2.51
CA LEU A 306 -7.17 16.50 -2.40
C LEU A 306 -5.83 16.50 -1.66
N ASN A 307 -5.71 15.75 -0.56
CA ASN A 307 -4.46 15.68 0.21
C ASN A 307 -3.35 14.99 -0.60
N PHE A 308 -3.63 13.82 -1.18
CA PHE A 308 -2.65 13.12 -2.01
C PHE A 308 -2.28 13.90 -3.25
N PHE A 309 -3.26 14.51 -3.93
CA PHE A 309 -3.03 15.35 -5.09
C PHE A 309 -2.10 16.52 -4.74
N SER A 310 -2.39 17.22 -3.65
CA SER A 310 -1.59 18.39 -3.22
C SER A 310 -0.13 18.01 -2.96
N ILE A 311 0.12 16.95 -2.18
CA ILE A 311 1.50 16.54 -1.89
C ILE A 311 2.22 16.02 -3.15
N LEU A 312 1.51 15.35 -4.06
CA LEU A 312 2.09 14.81 -5.29
C LEU A 312 2.38 15.91 -6.33
N VAL A 313 1.55 16.96 -6.40
CA VAL A 313 1.85 18.15 -7.20
C VAL A 313 3.12 18.82 -6.69
N VAL A 314 3.21 19.06 -5.38
CA VAL A 314 4.41 19.66 -4.77
C VAL A 314 5.64 18.80 -5.06
N ASP A 315 5.54 17.48 -4.90
CA ASP A 315 6.63 16.56 -5.21
C ASP A 315 7.06 16.60 -6.67
N ALA A 316 6.11 16.57 -7.62
CA ALA A 316 6.42 16.65 -9.03
C ALA A 316 7.08 17.99 -9.41
N MET A 317 6.58 19.11 -8.88
CA MET A 317 7.16 20.44 -9.10
C MET A 317 8.59 20.54 -8.55
N VAL A 318 8.82 20.03 -7.34
CA VAL A 318 10.16 20.09 -6.73
C VAL A 318 11.11 19.13 -7.44
N ARG A 319 10.66 17.92 -7.81
CA ARG A 319 11.47 16.95 -8.56
C ARG A 319 11.89 17.49 -9.93
N SER A 320 11.04 18.23 -10.62
CA SER A 320 11.40 18.83 -11.90
C SER A 320 12.35 20.01 -11.73
N ALA A 321 12.17 20.80 -10.66
CA ALA A 321 13.05 21.91 -10.29
C ALA A 321 14.49 21.49 -9.97
N ILE A 322 14.69 20.30 -9.40
CA ILE A 322 16.01 19.81 -8.93
C ILE A 322 16.51 18.57 -9.69
N ALA A 323 15.97 18.30 -10.89
CA ALA A 323 16.22 17.06 -11.64
C ALA A 323 17.72 16.75 -11.82
N ASP A 324 18.55 17.78 -12.01
CA ASP A 324 19.99 17.63 -12.26
C ASP A 324 20.85 17.59 -10.97
N ARG A 325 20.23 17.77 -9.80
CA ARG A 325 20.93 17.98 -8.52
C ARG A 325 20.74 16.79 -7.60
N ALA A 326 21.68 15.84 -7.64
CA ALA A 326 21.56 14.56 -6.92
C ALA A 326 21.40 14.74 -5.39
N ALA A 327 22.14 15.66 -4.78
CA ALA A 327 22.08 15.91 -3.33
C ALA A 327 20.72 16.48 -2.90
N ALA A 328 20.24 17.50 -3.61
CA ALA A 328 18.93 18.10 -3.35
C ALA A 328 17.80 17.08 -3.58
N MET A 329 17.87 16.27 -4.63
CA MET A 329 16.91 15.20 -4.91
C MET A 329 16.87 14.15 -3.80
N MET A 330 18.01 13.77 -3.21
CA MET A 330 18.05 12.85 -2.06
C MET A 330 17.36 13.42 -0.82
N VAL A 331 17.68 14.67 -0.47
CA VAL A 331 17.09 15.34 0.69
C VAL A 331 15.58 15.50 0.50
N TRP A 332 15.16 15.97 -0.69
CA TRP A 332 13.74 16.12 -1.01
C TRP A 332 12.97 14.80 -0.94
N LYS A 333 13.47 13.74 -1.60
CA LYS A 333 12.82 12.42 -1.55
C LYS A 333 12.71 11.88 -0.14
N SER A 334 13.72 12.10 0.71
CA SER A 334 13.67 11.71 2.12
C SER A 334 12.55 12.45 2.85
N ILE A 335 12.48 13.78 2.74
CA ILE A 335 11.42 14.60 3.35
C ILE A 335 10.04 14.17 2.83
N PHE A 336 9.91 13.96 1.52
CA PHE A 336 8.66 13.59 0.89
C PHE A 336 8.16 12.21 1.35
N VAL A 337 9.05 11.24 1.56
CA VAL A 337 8.69 9.93 2.13
C VAL A 337 8.05 10.08 3.51
N PHE A 338 8.61 10.91 4.40
CA PHE A 338 8.04 11.16 5.73
C PHE A 338 6.69 11.90 5.64
N LEU A 339 6.59 12.91 4.77
CA LEU A 339 5.34 13.64 4.55
C LEU A 339 4.23 12.71 4.04
N ARG A 340 4.53 11.89 3.02
CA ARG A 340 3.59 10.92 2.47
C ARG A 340 3.19 9.90 3.52
N ALA A 341 4.13 9.39 4.31
CA ALA A 341 3.84 8.45 5.40
C ALA A 341 2.92 9.03 6.48
N LEU A 342 3.15 10.30 6.85
CA LEU A 342 2.29 11.02 7.79
C LEU A 342 0.86 11.17 7.26
N VAL A 343 0.71 11.61 6.01
CA VAL A 343 -0.61 11.76 5.36
C VAL A 343 -1.31 10.41 5.23
N THR A 344 -0.61 9.37 4.76
CA THR A 344 -1.16 8.02 4.64
C THR A 344 -1.60 7.46 6.00
N GLY A 345 -0.76 7.57 7.02
CA GLY A 345 -1.08 7.11 8.38
C GLY A 345 -2.28 7.85 8.99
N TRP A 346 -2.33 9.16 8.82
CA TRP A 346 -3.44 10.00 9.26
C TRP A 346 -4.76 9.61 8.58
N LEU A 347 -4.75 9.46 7.24
CA LEU A 347 -5.94 9.12 6.48
C LEU A 347 -6.41 7.70 6.77
N LEU A 348 -5.49 6.73 6.95
CA LEU A 348 -5.85 5.38 7.39
C LEU A 348 -6.52 5.40 8.77
N ALA A 349 -5.95 6.12 9.75
CA ALA A 349 -6.55 6.23 11.08
C ALA A 349 -7.93 6.90 11.02
N SER A 350 -8.05 7.96 10.21
CA SER A 350 -9.32 8.67 9.99
C SER A 350 -10.36 7.78 9.33
N TRP A 351 -9.96 6.91 8.40
CA TRP A 351 -10.82 5.93 7.76
C TRP A 351 -11.41 4.95 8.79
N VAL A 352 -10.56 4.41 9.68
CA VAL A 352 -10.99 3.47 10.72
C VAL A 352 -12.01 4.13 11.67
N VAL A 353 -11.76 5.38 12.06
CA VAL A 353 -12.70 6.14 12.89
C VAL A 353 -14.02 6.40 12.17
N LEU A 354 -13.97 6.84 10.90
CA LEU A 354 -15.16 7.12 10.11
C LEU A 354 -16.04 5.87 9.95
N PHE A 355 -15.43 4.73 9.60
CA PHE A 355 -16.15 3.48 9.44
C PHE A 355 -16.87 3.09 10.74
N ARG A 356 -16.21 3.25 11.89
CA ARG A 356 -16.80 2.97 13.20
C ARG A 356 -17.93 3.93 13.59
N GLN A 357 -17.84 5.20 13.19
CA GLN A 357 -18.92 6.19 13.39
C GLN A 357 -20.15 5.81 12.56
N CYS A 358 -19.98 5.37 11.32
CA CYS A 358 -21.07 4.87 10.50
C CYS A 358 -21.71 3.63 11.15
N GLU A 359 -20.94 2.68 11.67
CA GLU A 359 -21.49 1.51 12.39
C GLU A 359 -22.28 1.87 13.65
N SER A 360 -21.82 2.85 14.44
CA SER A 360 -22.51 3.20 15.70
C SER A 360 -23.92 3.75 15.43
N GLY A 361 -24.12 4.41 14.28
CA GLY A 361 -25.44 4.77 13.78
C GLY A 361 -26.30 3.56 13.39
N ARG A 362 -25.70 2.43 12.98
CA ARG A 362 -26.41 1.15 12.71
C ARG A 362 -26.92 0.50 14.00
N ILE A 363 -26.07 0.38 15.02
CA ILE A 363 -26.44 -0.25 16.30
C ILE A 363 -27.53 0.55 17.02
N ALA A 364 -27.45 1.89 16.99
CA ALA A 364 -28.47 2.75 17.57
C ALA A 364 -29.82 2.70 16.80
N GLN A 365 -29.80 2.55 15.47
CA GLN A 365 -31.02 2.37 14.67
C GLN A 365 -31.63 0.97 14.82
N GLU A 366 -30.82 -0.09 14.89
CA GLU A 366 -31.31 -1.47 15.07
C GLU A 366 -31.91 -1.70 16.46
N ASN A 367 -31.38 -1.07 17.51
CA ASN A 367 -31.99 -1.10 18.85
C ASN A 367 -33.33 -0.36 18.92
N TRP A 368 -33.59 0.59 18.01
CA TRP A 368 -34.87 1.30 17.94
C TRP A 368 -36.00 0.48 17.30
N ILE A 369 -35.67 -0.64 16.63
CA ILE A 369 -36.64 -1.58 16.03
C ILE A 369 -37.05 -2.68 17.03
N ARG A 370 -36.55 -2.62 18.26
CA ARG A 370 -36.97 -3.48 19.37
C ARG A 370 -37.28 -2.66 20.61
N TYR A 371 -38.39 -1.95 20.61
CA TYR A 371 -39.16 -1.64 21.82
C TYR A 371 -40.64 -1.52 21.49
#